data_AF-A0A7J4B0Z9-F1
#
_entry.id   AF-A0A7J4B0Z9-F1
#
_cell.length_a   1.000
_cell.length_b   1.000
_cell.length_c   1.000
_cell.angle_alpha   90.00
_cell.angle_beta   90.00
_cell.angle_gamma   90.00
#
_symmetry.space_group_name_H-M   'P 1'
#
loop_
_entity.id
_entity.type
_entity.pdbx_description
1 polymer ?
#
loop_
_entity_poly.entity_id
_entity_poly.type
_entity_poly.pdbx_seq_one_letter_code
_entity_poly.pdbx_strand_id
1 'polypeptide(L)' 'MYFRYLDNLIDNPSTVNKCIISSVLVVRYLERIADHATYIGESIVYIVTGEKIMLR' A
#
# COMPACT_ATOMS: atom_id res chain seq x y z
N MET A 1 1.00 8.10 4.24
CA MET A 1 -0.04 8.10 5.31
C MET A 1 0.30 7.13 6.45
N TYR A 2 0.73 5.90 6.15
CA TYR A 2 1.11 4.88 7.14
C TYR A 2 2.52 5.02 7.74
N PHE A 3 3.42 5.81 7.13
CA PHE A 3 4.77 6.04 7.67
C PHE A 3 4.74 6.60 9.10
N ARG A 4 3.89 7.59 9.39
CA ARG A 4 3.73 8.14 10.73
C ARG A 4 3.33 7.09 11.78
N TYR A 5 2.49 6.12 11.39
CA TYR A 5 2.10 5.02 12.26
C TYR A 5 3.28 4.07 12.52
N LEU A 6 4.06 3.77 11.49
CA LEU A 6 5.26 2.92 11.62
C LEU A 6 6.35 3.60 12.46
N ASP A 7 6.56 4.91 12.29
CA ASP A 7 7.50 5.70 13.09
C ASP A 7 7.11 5.63 14.58
N ASN A 8 5.82 5.85 14.90
CA ASN A 8 5.30 5.77 16.27
C ASN A 8 5.46 4.36 16.88
N LEU A 9 5.41 3.29 16.07
CA LEU A 9 5.63 1.92 16.55
C LEU A 9 7.09 1.64 16.88
N ILE A 10 8.02 2.24 16.13
CA ILE A 10 9.46 2.11 16.34
C ILE A 10 9.90 2.90 17.58
N ASP A 11 9.34 4.11 17.76
CA ASP A 11 9.68 5.00 18.87
C ASP A 11 9.14 4.53 20.23
N ASN A 12 8.22 3.55 20.24
CA ASN A 12 7.64 3.03 21.48
C ASN A 12 8.42 1.79 22.00
N PRO A 13 9.16 1.90 23.11
CA PRO A 13 10.03 0.84 23.63
C PRO A 13 9.25 -0.36 24.19
N SER A 14 7.93 -0.26 24.43
CA SER A 14 7.11 -1.39 24.85
C SER A 14 6.68 -2.30 23.69
N THR A 15 6.93 -1.89 22.44
CA THR A 15 6.49 -2.63 21.26
C THR A 15 7.41 -3.83 21.01
N VAL A 16 6.83 -5.03 21.00
CA VAL A 16 7.57 -6.25 20.69
C VAL A 16 7.94 -6.27 19.19
N ASN A 17 9.20 -6.60 18.86
CA ASN A 17 9.71 -6.67 17.48
C ASN A 17 8.80 -7.45 16.52
N LYS A 18 8.13 -8.51 16.99
CA LYS A 18 7.15 -9.27 16.21
C LYS A 18 5.97 -8.41 15.72
N CYS A 19 5.44 -7.53 16.59
CA CYS A 19 4.34 -6.62 16.26
C CYS A 19 4.74 -5.61 15.18
N ILE A 20 5.98 -5.08 15.25
CA ILE A 20 6.53 -4.16 14.25
C ILE A 20 6.62 -4.87 12.89
N ILE A 21 7.21 -6.07 12.86
CA ILE A 21 7.35 -6.85 11.62
C ILE A 21 5.98 -7.17 11.02
N SER A 22 5.02 -7.65 11.82
CA SER A 22 3.66 -7.91 11.34
C SER A 22 2.99 -6.65 10.78
N SER A 23 3.14 -5.50 11.45
CA SER A 23 2.57 -4.22 10.99
C SER A 23 3.16 -3.77 9.66
N VAL A 24 4.48 -3.86 9.49
CA VAL A 24 5.16 -3.53 8.23
C VAL A 24 4.70 -4.44 7.09
N LEU A 25 4.56 -5.74 7.35
CA LEU A 25 4.06 -6.69 6.36
C LEU A 25 2.63 -6.34 5.93
N VAL A 26 1.74 -6.04 6.88
CA VAL A 26 0.36 -5.63 6.59
C VAL A 26 0.33 -4.39 5.70
N VAL A 27 1.06 -3.34 6.07
CA VAL A 27 1.15 -2.10 5.28
C VAL A 27 1.63 -2.39 3.86
N ARG A 28 2.69 -3.21 3.71
CA ARG A 28 3.22 -3.60 2.40
C ARG A 28 2.19 -4.32 1.54
N TYR A 29 1.40 -5.23 2.12
CA TYR A 29 0.35 -5.93 1.37
C TYR A 29 -0.79 -5.00 0.97
N LEU A 30 -1.17 -4.04 1.82
CA LEU A 30 -2.16 -3.03 1.47
C LEU A 30 -1.70 -2.17 0.30
N GLU A 31 -0.43 -1.76 0.27
CA GLU A 31 0.15 -1.00 -0.84
C GLU A 31 0.10 -1.80 -2.15
N ARG A 32 0.47 -3.09 -2.12
CA ARG A 32 0.36 -3.97 -3.30
C ARG A 32 -1.08 -4.14 -3.78
N ILE A 33 -2.05 -4.26 -2.88
CA ILE A 33 -3.47 -4.33 -3.24
C ILE A 33 -3.91 -3.04 -3.94
N ALA A 34 -3.48 -1.88 -3.42
CA ALA A 34 -3.77 -0.59 -4.04
C ALA A 34 -3.13 -0.48 -5.44
N ASP A 35 -1.86 -0.86 -5.60
CA ASP A 35 -1.16 -0.89 -6.89
C ASP A 35 -1.93 -1.75 -7.91
N HIS A 36 -2.39 -2.93 -7.50
CA HIS A 36 -3.17 -3.82 -8.37
C HIS A 36 -4.54 -3.24 -8.73
N ALA A 37 -5.24 -2.61 -7.77
CA ALA A 37 -6.52 -1.97 -8.03
C ALA A 37 -6.38 -0.84 -9.07
N THR A 38 -5.34 -0.02 -8.96
CA THR A 38 -5.00 1.03 -9.92
C THR A 38 -4.73 0.44 -11.30
N TYR A 39 -3.90 -0.59 -11.40
CA TYR A 39 -3.59 -1.25 -12.67
C TYR A 39 -4.84 -1.84 -13.35
N ILE A 40 -5.74 -2.44 -12.57
CA ILE A 40 -7.03 -2.93 -13.08
C ILE A 40 -7.88 -1.77 -13.60
N GLY A 41 -7.95 -0.66 -12.87
CA GLY A 41 -8.67 0.54 -13.30
C GLY A 41 -8.13 1.11 -14.62
N GLU A 42 -6.81 1.26 -14.72
CA GLU A 42 -6.14 1.69 -15.96
C GLU A 42 -6.46 0.73 -17.12
N SER A 43 -6.44 -0.58 -16.87
CA SER A 43 -6.76 -1.60 -17.87
C SER A 43 -8.21 -1.48 -18.37
N ILE A 44 -9.16 -1.24 -17.46
CA ILE A 44 -10.57 -1.04 -17.83
C ILE A 44 -10.73 0.21 -18.69
N VAL A 45 -10.10 1.33 -18.31
CA VAL A 45 -10.17 2.57 -19.11
C VAL A 45 -9.59 2.35 -20.51
N TYR A 46 -8.46 1.64 -20.61
CA TYR A 46 -7.87 1.29 -21.89
C TYR A 46 -8.81 0.42 -22.74
N ILE A 47 -9.46 -0.59 -22.16
CA ILE A 47 -10.41 -1.46 -22.89
C ILE A 47 -11.60 -0.65 -23.43
N VAL A 48 -12.11 0.31 -22.65
CA VAL A 48 -13.31 1.08 -23.01
C VAL A 48 -13.00 2.19 -24.02
N THR A 49 -11.85 2.87 -23.87
CA THR A 49 -11.54 4.09 -24.64
C THR A 49 -10.50 3.87 -25.74
N GLY A 50 -9.67 2.83 -25.62
CA GLY A 50 -8.47 2.65 -26.44
C GLY A 50 -7.28 3.52 -26.00
N GLU A 51 -7.45 4.38 -25.00
CA GLU A 51 -6.41 5.30 -24.53
C GLU A 51 -5.71 4.75 -23.27
N LYS A 52 -4.38 4.77 -23.30
CA LYS A 52 -3.59 4.34 -22.14
C LYS A 52 -3.40 5.51 -21.20
N ILE A 53 -4.07 5.46 -20.05
CA ILE A 53 -3.91 6.43 -18.97
C ILE A 53 -3.02 5.87 -17.86
N MET A 54 -2.34 6.75 -17.13
CA MET A 54 -1.62 6.41 -15.91
C MET A 54 -2.31 7.10 -14.74
N LEU A 55 -2.88 6.30 -13.84
CA LEU A 55 -3.48 6.74 -12.59
C LEU A 55 -2.40 6.62 -11.52
N ARG A 56 -1.73 7.71 -11.17
CA ARG A 56 -0.66 7.70 -10.17
C ARG A 56 -0.80 8.87 -9.20
#